data_AF-A0A257KLZ0-F1
#
_entry.id   AF-A0A257KLZ0-F1
#
_cell.length_a   1.000
_cell.length_b   1.000
_cell.length_c   1.000
_cell.angle_alpha   90.00
_cell.angle_beta   90.00
_cell.angle_gamma   90.00
#
_symmetry.space_group_name_H-M   'P 1'
#
loop_
_entity.id
_entity.type
_entity.pdbx_description
1 polymer ?
#
loop_
_entity_poly.entity_id
_entity_poly.type
_entity_poly.pdbx_seq_one_letter_code
_entity_poly.pdbx_strand_id
1 'polypeptide(L)'
;MKISEDRFRELVAGTARELTVQERLIRQHASYAIRYRLDPVAVVEARMPSVSIVRRDPHAIRPRIERGPYITQGRRTPVSAGAGSLSASGSLEAAVGLRSSEPDGLPQQSGVSRFLVEFSNRHNIPIDLFFDAHGMSLAEYGPKMEAMGSIIAYNVSPCAKAGHSTRNRYGKCVACDPRQLGFNQRAVKSGFVYAAFSMSKKLVKIGFATDVGSRHKALVSRGYAGASDWQIFYQKESERAARLEIDAQKAFAKSAVRGLTYFWDGKMQNAREVFSCTQSEVIDVLERLSEVSECHRPTIKVRRSAVMRSD
;
A
#
# COMPACT_ATOMS: atom_id res chain seq x y z
N MET A 1 14.49 -19.74 19.69
CA MET A 1 14.67 -20.62 18.52
C MET A 1 16.14 -20.92 18.37
N LYS A 2 16.53 -22.19 18.43
CA LYS A 2 17.90 -22.62 18.14
C LYS A 2 17.95 -23.05 16.67
N ILE A 3 18.90 -22.51 15.91
CA ILE A 3 19.15 -22.91 14.53
C ILE A 3 20.55 -23.51 14.45
N SER A 4 20.71 -24.64 13.75
CA SER A 4 22.04 -25.19 13.54
C SER A 4 22.85 -24.29 12.60
N GLU A 5 24.16 -24.26 12.78
CA GLU A 5 25.05 -23.52 11.89
C GLU A 5 24.92 -23.97 10.42
N ASP A 6 24.73 -25.27 10.18
CA ASP A 6 24.49 -25.82 8.83
C ASP A 6 23.21 -25.22 8.21
N ARG A 7 22.11 -25.18 8.98
CA ARG A 7 20.84 -24.60 8.50
C ARG A 7 20.98 -23.09 8.30
N PHE A 8 21.72 -22.40 9.17
CA PHE A 8 22.00 -20.98 9.00
C PHE A 8 22.79 -20.71 7.71
N ARG A 9 23.80 -21.53 7.38
CA ARG A 9 24.53 -21.44 6.11
C ARG A 9 23.62 -21.65 4.90
N GLU A 10 22.69 -22.61 4.94
CA GLU A 10 21.71 -22.81 3.86
C GLU A 10 20.79 -21.60 3.68
N LEU A 11 20.35 -20.96 4.77
CA LEU A 11 19.55 -19.74 4.72
C LEU A 11 20.32 -18.60 4.06
N VAL A 12 21.58 -18.42 4.47
CA VAL A 12 22.47 -17.38 3.95
C VAL A 12 22.78 -17.59 2.47
N ALA A 13 23.12 -18.82 2.08
CA ALA A 13 23.41 -19.20 0.69
C ALA A 13 22.17 -19.21 -0.21
N GLY A 14 20.97 -19.10 0.39
CA GLY A 14 19.70 -19.12 -0.33
C GLY A 14 19.31 -20.48 -0.90
N THR A 15 19.95 -21.55 -0.45
CA THR A 15 19.71 -22.94 -0.88
C THR A 15 18.61 -23.61 -0.06
N ALA A 16 18.27 -23.06 1.11
CA ALA A 16 17.17 -23.55 1.93
C ALA A 16 15.82 -23.43 1.21
N ARG A 17 15.11 -24.56 1.08
CA ARG A 17 13.73 -24.63 0.61
C ARG A 17 12.77 -24.58 1.80
N GLU A 18 11.54 -24.12 1.54
CA GLU A 18 10.44 -24.05 2.52
C GLU A 18 10.80 -23.29 3.80
N LEU A 19 10.83 -21.95 3.69
CA LEU A 19 11.21 -21.09 4.80
C LEU A 19 10.02 -20.77 5.70
N THR A 20 10.21 -20.98 7.01
CA THR A 20 9.33 -20.39 8.02
C THR A 20 9.41 -18.86 8.02
N VAL A 21 8.44 -18.19 8.63
CA VAL A 21 8.46 -16.71 8.77
C VAL A 21 9.72 -16.25 9.50
N GLN A 22 10.14 -16.97 10.55
CA GLN A 22 11.36 -16.66 11.30
C GLN A 22 12.63 -16.87 10.46
N GLU A 23 12.72 -17.97 9.71
CA GLU A 23 13.87 -18.22 8.82
C GLU A 23 13.98 -17.21 7.67
N ARG A 24 12.85 -16.66 7.17
CA ARG A 24 12.87 -15.54 6.23
C ARG A 24 13.51 -14.30 6.85
N LEU A 25 13.22 -13.99 8.11
CA LEU A 25 13.81 -12.87 8.84
C LEU A 25 15.29 -13.09 9.13
N ILE A 26 15.67 -14.31 9.54
CA ILE A 26 17.08 -14.71 9.73
C ILE A 26 17.86 -14.50 8.42
N ARG A 27 17.35 -15.02 7.29
CA ARG A 27 17.94 -14.84 5.96
C ARG A 27 18.06 -13.36 5.59
N GLN A 28 17.05 -12.55 5.90
CA GLN A 28 17.04 -11.11 5.63
C GLN A 28 18.15 -10.38 6.40
N HIS A 29 18.27 -10.62 7.72
CA HIS A 29 19.30 -10.01 8.55
C HIS A 29 20.72 -10.49 8.20
N ALA A 30 20.88 -11.76 7.88
CA ALA A 30 22.16 -12.30 7.43
C ALA A 30 22.59 -11.69 6.07
N SER A 31 21.65 -11.53 5.14
CA SER A 31 21.91 -10.89 3.83
C SER A 31 22.33 -9.43 3.99
N TYR A 32 21.72 -8.71 4.94
CA TYR A 32 22.15 -7.36 5.31
C TYR A 32 23.61 -7.36 5.80
N ALA A 33 23.96 -8.25 6.73
CA ALA A 33 25.32 -8.31 7.27
C ALA A 33 26.37 -8.54 6.17
N ILE A 34 26.13 -9.48 5.26
CA ILE A 34 27.02 -9.75 4.12
C ILE A 34 27.23 -8.51 3.25
N ARG A 35 26.14 -7.81 2.90
CA ARG A 35 26.20 -6.61 2.06
C ARG A 35 27.08 -5.51 2.66
N TYR A 36 27.08 -5.39 3.99
CA TYR A 36 27.85 -4.39 4.73
C TYR A 36 29.16 -4.94 5.32
N ARG A 37 29.59 -6.15 4.92
CA ARG A 37 30.81 -6.81 5.40
C ARG A 37 30.86 -6.96 6.94
N LEU A 38 29.71 -7.22 7.54
CA LEU A 38 29.56 -7.52 8.97
C LEU A 38 29.43 -9.03 9.19
N ASP A 39 29.68 -9.50 10.41
CA ASP A 39 29.42 -10.90 10.80
C ASP A 39 27.91 -11.19 10.79
N PRO A 40 27.42 -12.08 9.91
CA PRO A 40 26.00 -12.42 9.83
C PRO A 40 25.44 -13.05 11.09
N VAL A 41 26.26 -13.82 11.83
CA VAL A 41 25.82 -14.46 13.08
C VAL A 41 25.57 -13.39 14.14
N ALA A 42 26.57 -12.55 14.41
CA ALA A 42 26.44 -11.46 15.38
C ALA A 42 25.27 -10.52 15.07
N VAL A 43 25.06 -10.16 13.80
CA VAL A 43 23.95 -9.27 13.40
C VAL A 43 22.59 -9.92 13.63
N VAL A 44 22.45 -11.21 13.31
CA VAL A 44 21.19 -11.94 13.51
C VAL A 44 20.88 -12.07 14.99
N GLU A 45 21.84 -12.47 15.82
CA GLU A 45 21.62 -12.63 17.26
C GLU A 45 21.36 -11.28 17.96
N ALA A 46 22.03 -10.20 17.53
CA ALA A 46 21.78 -8.86 18.07
C ALA A 46 20.40 -8.30 17.69
N ARG A 47 19.91 -8.58 16.48
CA ARG A 47 18.62 -8.07 15.97
C ARG A 47 17.45 -9.00 16.27
N MET A 48 17.72 -10.27 16.55
CA MET A 48 16.75 -11.29 16.93
C MET A 48 17.21 -12.00 18.22
N PRO A 49 17.05 -11.38 19.40
CA PRO A 49 17.56 -11.93 20.67
C PRO A 49 16.98 -13.30 21.05
N SER A 50 15.85 -13.68 20.45
CA SER A 50 15.21 -14.98 20.63
C SER A 50 15.79 -16.08 19.71
N VAL A 51 16.72 -15.74 18.81
CA VAL A 51 17.40 -16.67 17.90
C VAL A 51 18.83 -16.88 18.39
N SER A 52 19.27 -18.13 18.44
CA SER A 52 20.68 -18.46 18.67
C SER A 52 21.18 -19.48 17.64
N ILE A 53 22.38 -19.22 17.11
CA ILE A 53 23.00 -20.05 16.08
C ILE A 53 23.94 -21.03 16.78
N VAL A 54 23.53 -22.30 16.81
CA VAL A 54 24.25 -23.36 17.50
C VAL A 54 25.33 -23.92 16.57
N ARG A 55 26.59 -23.62 16.89
CA ARG A 55 27.74 -24.26 16.26
C ARG A 55 27.79 -25.73 16.66
N ARG A 56 28.12 -26.62 15.71
CA ARG A 56 28.39 -28.01 16.09
C ARG A 56 29.66 -28.04 16.92
N ASP A 57 29.61 -28.78 18.03
CA ASP A 57 30.81 -29.25 18.69
C ASP A 57 31.56 -30.18 17.73
N PRO A 58 32.81 -29.85 17.33
CA PRO A 58 33.63 -30.70 16.46
C PRO A 58 33.86 -32.11 17.04
N HIS A 59 33.66 -32.30 18.34
CA HIS A 59 33.91 -33.56 19.06
C HIS A 59 32.66 -34.40 19.33
N ALA A 60 31.47 -33.96 18.89
CA ALA A 60 30.24 -34.73 19.06
C ALA A 60 30.20 -35.93 18.09
N ILE A 61 30.61 -37.10 18.60
CA ILE A 61 30.53 -38.39 17.90
C ILE A 61 29.06 -38.67 17.52
N ARG A 62 28.78 -38.82 16.22
CA ARG A 62 27.45 -39.23 15.75
C ARG A 62 27.20 -40.71 16.05
N PRO A 63 26.06 -41.11 16.62
CA PRO A 63 25.67 -42.51 16.62
C PRO A 63 25.43 -42.99 15.18
N ARG A 64 26.03 -44.14 14.87
CA ARG A 64 25.97 -44.83 13.57
C ARG A 64 24.55 -45.30 13.33
N ILE A 65 23.82 -44.63 12.43
CA ILE A 65 22.51 -45.12 11.96
C ILE A 65 22.78 -46.23 10.95
N GLU A 66 22.45 -47.46 11.31
CA GLU A 66 22.47 -48.61 10.42
C GLU A 66 21.43 -48.43 9.31
N ARG A 67 21.86 -48.58 8.05
CA ARG A 67 20.97 -48.51 6.88
C ARG A 67 20.27 -49.87 6.72
N GLY A 68 18.96 -49.89 6.90
CA GLY A 68 18.09 -50.97 6.40
C GLY A 68 17.90 -50.90 4.87
N PRO A 69 17.52 -52.01 4.23
CA PRO A 69 17.71 -52.20 2.78
C PRO A 69 16.64 -51.52 1.91
N TYR A 70 17.09 -51.26 0.68
CA TYR A 70 16.39 -50.72 -0.48
C TYR A 70 15.02 -51.38 -0.78
N ILE A 71 14.03 -50.55 -1.15
CA ILE A 71 12.92 -50.95 -2.03
C ILE A 71 12.84 -49.96 -3.19
N THR A 72 13.09 -50.47 -4.39
CA THR A 72 12.95 -49.79 -5.69
C THR A 72 11.60 -50.14 -6.32
N GLN A 73 10.75 -49.15 -6.62
CA GLN A 73 9.74 -49.16 -7.71
C GLN A 73 9.34 -47.69 -7.97
N GLY A 74 9.10 -47.15 -9.17
CA GLY A 74 9.11 -47.64 -10.54
C GLY A 74 8.90 -46.44 -11.47
N ARG A 75 9.51 -46.49 -12.66
CA ARG A 75 9.40 -45.48 -13.73
C ARG A 75 7.97 -45.37 -14.25
N ARG A 76 7.52 -44.15 -14.59
CA ARG A 76 6.54 -43.92 -15.66
C ARG A 76 7.09 -42.88 -16.64
N THR A 77 7.12 -43.28 -17.89
CA THR A 77 7.51 -42.52 -19.08
C THR A 77 6.41 -41.54 -19.51
N PRO A 78 6.75 -40.47 -20.27
CA PRO A 78 5.78 -39.53 -20.82
C PRO A 78 5.22 -40.02 -22.18
N VAL A 79 3.93 -39.79 -22.42
CA VAL A 79 3.28 -40.00 -23.73
C VAL A 79 3.29 -38.69 -24.51
N SER A 80 3.68 -38.80 -25.78
CA SER A 80 3.86 -37.75 -26.77
C SER A 80 2.59 -37.42 -27.57
N ALA A 81 2.60 -36.18 -28.09
CA ALA A 81 2.17 -35.76 -29.43
C ALA A 81 0.67 -35.78 -29.82
N GLY A 82 0.18 -34.59 -30.17
CA GLY A 82 -0.99 -34.37 -31.01
C GLY A 82 -0.86 -33.01 -31.68
N ALA A 83 -0.33 -33.00 -32.91
CA ALA A 83 -0.29 -31.86 -33.80
C ALA A 83 -1.64 -31.70 -34.51
N GLY A 84 -2.10 -30.47 -34.68
CA GLY A 84 -3.28 -30.13 -35.48
C GLY A 84 -3.16 -28.68 -35.95
N SER A 85 -2.65 -28.51 -37.17
CA SER A 85 -2.76 -27.29 -37.96
C SER A 85 -4.15 -27.19 -38.56
N LEU A 86 -4.66 -25.97 -38.76
CA LEU A 86 -5.54 -25.59 -39.86
C LEU A 86 -5.54 -24.06 -40.01
N SER A 87 -5.26 -23.62 -41.24
CA SER A 87 -5.51 -22.30 -41.86
C SER A 87 -7.02 -21.97 -41.88
N ALA A 88 -7.55 -20.76 -42.15
CA ALA A 88 -7.15 -19.76 -43.13
C ALA A 88 -7.96 -18.43 -42.95
N SER A 89 -7.37 -17.32 -43.40
CA SER A 89 -7.92 -16.22 -44.24
C SER A 89 -9.20 -15.40 -43.90
N GLY A 90 -9.05 -14.08 -44.08
CA GLY A 90 -10.08 -13.09 -44.49
C GLY A 90 -10.42 -12.05 -43.42
N SER A 91 -10.61 -10.75 -43.68
CA SER A 91 -10.36 -9.84 -44.80
C SER A 91 -10.48 -8.42 -44.23
N LEU A 92 -9.83 -7.44 -44.88
CA LEU A 92 -10.03 -6.01 -44.65
C LEU A 92 -11.49 -5.60 -44.89
N GLU A 93 -12.00 -4.62 -44.13
CA GLU A 93 -12.72 -3.48 -44.70
C GLU A 93 -12.59 -2.25 -43.79
N ALA A 94 -12.47 -1.09 -44.45
CA ALA A 94 -12.40 0.24 -43.89
C ALA A 94 -13.81 0.86 -43.81
N ALA A 95 -14.03 1.77 -42.87
CA ALA A 95 -15.13 2.72 -42.96
C ALA A 95 -14.70 4.09 -42.40
N VAL A 96 -14.70 5.06 -43.32
CA VAL A 96 -14.50 6.49 -43.12
C VAL A 96 -15.84 7.15 -42.84
N GLY A 97 -15.83 8.16 -41.95
CA GLY A 97 -16.75 9.30 -42.02
C GLY A 97 -17.94 9.28 -41.07
N LEU A 98 -18.03 10.28 -40.19
CA LEU A 98 -18.85 11.47 -40.42
C LEU A 98 -18.76 12.44 -39.23
N ARG A 99 -18.49 13.70 -39.55
CA ARG A 99 -18.66 14.85 -38.67
C ARG A 99 -20.16 15.14 -38.59
N SER A 100 -20.66 15.48 -37.41
CA SER A 100 -21.94 16.16 -37.27
C SER A 100 -21.84 17.16 -36.13
N SER A 101 -21.85 18.42 -36.55
CA SER A 101 -22.17 19.67 -35.88
C SER A 101 -23.02 19.56 -34.60
N GLU A 102 -22.52 20.13 -33.51
CA GLU A 102 -23.33 20.59 -32.36
C GLU A 102 -23.96 21.95 -32.70
N PRO A 103 -25.27 22.16 -32.42
CA PRO A 103 -25.87 23.48 -32.43
C PRO A 103 -25.79 24.15 -31.05
N ASP A 104 -25.55 25.45 -31.10
CA ASP A 104 -25.49 26.39 -29.98
C ASP A 104 -26.74 26.39 -29.08
N GLY A 105 -26.47 26.54 -27.77
CA GLY A 105 -27.23 27.40 -26.87
C GLY A 105 -28.31 26.76 -26.00
N LEU A 106 -27.99 26.54 -24.71
CA LEU A 106 -28.90 26.64 -23.55
C LEU A 106 -28.03 26.85 -22.27
N PRO A 107 -28.56 27.43 -21.18
CA PRO A 107 -27.85 28.36 -20.30
C PRO A 107 -27.21 27.73 -19.05
N GLN A 108 -26.20 28.46 -18.59
CA GLN A 108 -25.49 28.41 -17.31
C GLN A 108 -26.34 28.02 -16.08
N GLN A 109 -26.13 26.82 -15.53
CA GLN A 109 -26.27 26.51 -14.08
C GLN A 109 -25.30 25.37 -13.67
N SER A 110 -24.36 25.68 -12.76
CA SER A 110 -23.74 24.84 -11.70
C SER A 110 -23.64 23.30 -11.84
N GLY A 111 -23.44 22.78 -13.05
CA GLY A 111 -23.25 21.35 -13.30
C GLY A 111 -21.77 20.97 -13.29
N VAL A 112 -21.33 20.21 -12.29
CA VAL A 112 -20.05 19.50 -12.33
C VAL A 112 -20.00 18.72 -13.66
N SER A 113 -18.97 18.94 -14.49
CA SER A 113 -18.83 18.34 -15.82
C SER A 113 -19.17 16.84 -15.78
N ARG A 114 -19.97 16.35 -16.74
CA ARG A 114 -20.32 14.91 -16.84
C ARG A 114 -19.08 14.02 -16.78
N PHE A 115 -17.99 14.48 -17.40
CA PHE A 115 -16.68 13.81 -17.34
C PHE A 115 -16.14 13.69 -15.91
N LEU A 116 -16.24 14.76 -15.09
CA LEU A 116 -15.80 14.75 -13.70
C LEU A 116 -16.56 13.72 -12.88
N VAL A 117 -17.89 13.69 -13.03
CA VAL A 117 -18.75 12.73 -12.32
C VAL A 117 -18.42 11.30 -12.74
N GLU A 118 -18.29 11.03 -14.04
CA GLU A 118 -17.93 9.71 -14.56
C GLU A 118 -16.52 9.29 -14.13
N PHE A 119 -15.54 10.20 -14.16
CA PHE A 119 -14.15 9.94 -13.76
C PHE A 119 -14.02 9.69 -12.25
N SER A 120 -14.71 10.52 -11.46
CA SER A 120 -14.84 10.40 -10.00
C SER A 120 -15.41 9.02 -9.63
N ASN A 121 -16.53 8.63 -10.23
CA ASN A 121 -17.18 7.35 -9.97
C ASN A 121 -16.32 6.16 -10.41
N ARG A 122 -15.75 6.21 -11.62
CA ARG A 122 -14.91 5.12 -12.17
C ARG A 122 -13.68 4.84 -11.33
N HIS A 123 -13.07 5.88 -10.76
CA HIS A 123 -11.82 5.76 -10.00
C HIS A 123 -12.00 5.86 -8.48
N ASN A 124 -13.25 5.95 -8.01
CA ASN A 124 -13.61 6.16 -6.60
C ASN A 124 -12.83 7.33 -5.96
N ILE A 125 -12.87 8.49 -6.63
CA ILE A 125 -12.18 9.70 -6.19
C ILE A 125 -13.22 10.74 -5.78
N PRO A 126 -13.26 11.15 -4.51
CA PRO A 126 -14.18 12.17 -4.03
C PRO A 126 -14.03 13.50 -4.79
N ILE A 127 -15.13 14.20 -5.03
CA ILE A 127 -15.13 15.45 -5.81
C ILE A 127 -14.33 16.58 -5.11
N ASP A 128 -14.26 16.58 -3.78
CA ASP A 128 -13.46 17.54 -2.99
C ASP A 128 -11.95 17.43 -3.22
N LEU A 129 -11.51 16.34 -3.87
CA LEU A 129 -10.12 16.13 -4.27
C LEU A 129 -9.80 16.67 -5.67
N PHE A 130 -10.80 17.20 -6.37
CA PHE A 130 -10.68 17.87 -7.65
C PHE A 130 -10.54 19.39 -7.45
N PHE A 131 -9.71 20.02 -8.26
CA PHE A 131 -9.46 21.46 -8.24
C PHE A 131 -9.77 22.06 -9.61
N ASP A 132 -10.62 23.08 -9.65
CA ASP A 132 -10.86 23.84 -10.88
C ASP A 132 -9.65 24.71 -11.18
N ALA A 133 -8.95 24.37 -12.26
CA ALA A 133 -7.77 25.09 -12.71
C ALA A 133 -8.05 25.82 -14.03
N HIS A 134 -9.32 26.16 -14.30
CA HIS A 134 -9.70 26.94 -15.48
C HIS A 134 -8.84 28.21 -15.61
N GLY A 135 -8.22 28.39 -16.77
CA GLY A 135 -7.35 29.53 -17.06
C GLY A 135 -6.01 29.54 -16.32
N MET A 136 -5.68 28.52 -15.52
CA MET A 136 -4.43 28.44 -14.77
C MET A 136 -3.37 27.62 -15.52
N SER A 137 -2.14 28.10 -15.49
CA SER A 137 -0.95 27.36 -15.86
C SER A 137 -0.54 26.36 -14.76
N LEU A 138 0.34 25.40 -15.11
CA LEU A 138 0.89 24.44 -14.15
C LEU A 138 1.58 25.11 -12.96
N ALA A 139 2.29 26.21 -13.20
CA ALA A 139 2.97 26.96 -12.15
C ALA A 139 1.99 27.59 -11.14
N GLU A 140 0.76 27.85 -11.57
CA GLU A 140 -0.27 28.47 -10.74
C GLU A 140 -1.11 27.43 -9.98
N TYR A 141 -1.57 26.38 -10.66
CA TYR A 141 -2.43 25.38 -10.00
C TYR A 141 -1.64 24.38 -9.15
N GLY A 142 -0.40 24.06 -9.51
CA GLY A 142 0.42 23.07 -8.79
C GLY A 142 0.57 23.40 -7.29
N PRO A 143 1.04 24.62 -6.94
CA PRO A 143 1.14 25.06 -5.55
C PRO A 143 -0.21 25.15 -4.84
N LYS A 144 -1.27 25.61 -5.53
CA LYS A 144 -2.63 25.69 -4.97
C LYS A 144 -3.17 24.31 -4.62
N MET A 145 -3.03 23.34 -5.53
CA MET A 145 -3.40 21.95 -5.29
C MET A 145 -2.67 21.36 -4.08
N GLU A 146 -1.38 21.65 -3.92
CA GLU A 146 -0.61 21.21 -2.76
C GLU A 146 -1.12 21.83 -1.45
N ALA A 147 -1.40 23.13 -1.45
CA ALA A 147 -1.93 23.83 -0.29
C ALA A 147 -3.33 23.32 0.13
N MET A 148 -4.20 23.01 -0.84
CA MET A 148 -5.56 22.53 -0.58
C MET A 148 -5.65 21.01 -0.43
N GLY A 149 -4.58 20.27 -0.71
CA GLY A 149 -4.57 18.81 -0.71
C GLY A 149 -5.37 18.18 -1.84
N SER A 150 -5.65 18.93 -2.92
CA SER A 150 -6.27 18.42 -4.14
C SER A 150 -5.25 17.63 -4.97
N ILE A 151 -5.74 16.66 -5.72
CA ILE A 151 -4.90 15.65 -6.40
C ILE A 151 -5.14 15.60 -7.90
N ILE A 152 -6.28 16.12 -8.35
CA ILE A 152 -6.65 16.23 -9.75
C ILE A 152 -7.04 17.68 -10.03
N ALA A 153 -6.38 18.33 -10.96
CA ALA A 153 -6.86 19.56 -11.58
C ALA A 153 -7.78 19.21 -12.75
N TYR A 154 -8.88 19.95 -12.92
CA TYR A 154 -9.77 19.88 -14.08
C TYR A 154 -9.91 21.26 -14.75
N ASN A 155 -10.48 21.30 -15.96
CA ASN A 155 -10.51 22.48 -16.83
C ASN A 155 -9.12 23.04 -17.20
N VAL A 156 -8.08 22.19 -17.16
CA VAL A 156 -6.74 22.55 -17.62
C VAL A 156 -6.61 22.37 -19.13
N SER A 157 -5.51 22.89 -19.70
CA SER A 157 -5.21 22.70 -21.12
C SER A 157 -5.30 21.22 -21.54
N PRO A 158 -6.08 20.91 -22.59
CA PRO A 158 -6.27 19.56 -23.09
C PRO A 158 -4.95 18.82 -23.35
N CYS A 159 -4.92 17.52 -23.07
CA CYS A 159 -3.74 16.72 -23.40
C CYS A 159 -3.70 16.42 -24.90
N ALA A 160 -2.49 16.34 -25.48
CA ALA A 160 -2.31 16.10 -26.92
C ALA A 160 -2.79 14.71 -27.39
N LYS A 161 -2.84 13.72 -26.48
CA LYS A 161 -3.17 12.33 -26.83
C LYS A 161 -4.66 12.10 -27.09
N ALA A 162 -5.53 12.71 -26.29
CA ALA A 162 -6.95 12.39 -26.27
C ALA A 162 -7.85 13.57 -25.84
N GLY A 163 -7.30 14.79 -25.75
CA GLY A 163 -8.09 15.99 -25.43
C GLY A 163 -8.55 16.11 -23.97
N HIS A 164 -8.12 15.22 -23.06
CA HIS A 164 -8.55 15.28 -21.66
C HIS A 164 -8.06 16.54 -20.95
N SER A 165 -8.95 17.20 -20.21
CA SER A 165 -8.70 18.41 -19.43
C SER A 165 -8.48 18.13 -17.94
N THR A 166 -7.93 16.96 -17.60
CA THR A 166 -7.61 16.58 -16.21
C THR A 166 -6.16 16.17 -16.01
N ARG A 167 -5.48 16.75 -15.03
CA ARG A 167 -4.06 16.53 -14.74
C ARG A 167 -3.77 16.38 -13.24
N ASN A 168 -2.66 15.74 -12.90
CA ASN A 168 -2.10 15.80 -11.55
C ASN A 168 -1.32 17.12 -11.34
N ARG A 169 -0.85 17.38 -10.12
CA ARG A 169 -0.06 18.58 -9.78
C ARG A 169 1.26 18.74 -10.56
N TYR A 170 1.70 17.71 -11.28
CA TYR A 170 2.91 17.70 -12.10
C TYR A 170 2.60 17.86 -13.60
N GLY A 171 1.35 18.17 -13.95
CA GLY A 171 0.93 18.39 -15.33
C GLY A 171 0.76 17.13 -16.18
N LYS A 172 0.76 15.94 -15.57
CA LYS A 172 0.50 14.67 -16.27
C LYS A 172 -0.99 14.39 -16.32
N CYS A 173 -1.49 13.96 -17.48
CA CYS A 173 -2.90 13.63 -17.65
C CYS A 173 -3.27 12.35 -16.88
N VAL A 174 -4.21 12.47 -15.94
CA VAL A 174 -4.64 11.36 -15.07
C VAL A 174 -5.57 10.37 -15.77
N ALA A 175 -6.27 10.80 -16.82
CA ALA A 175 -7.10 9.92 -17.64
C ALA A 175 -6.28 9.08 -18.62
N CYS A 176 -5.15 9.61 -19.11
CA CYS A 176 -4.24 8.86 -19.98
C CYS A 176 -3.38 7.83 -19.23
N ASP A 177 -3.04 8.11 -17.97
CA ASP A 177 -2.29 7.20 -17.10
C ASP A 177 -2.85 7.23 -15.67
N PRO A 178 -3.92 6.47 -15.38
CA PRO A 178 -4.52 6.42 -14.05
C PRO A 178 -3.58 5.91 -12.95
N ARG A 179 -2.45 5.28 -13.30
CA ARG A 179 -1.41 4.88 -12.32
C ARG A 179 -0.81 6.08 -11.59
N GLN A 180 -0.86 7.28 -12.20
CA GLN A 180 -0.49 8.54 -11.57
C GLN A 180 -1.39 8.90 -10.37
N LEU A 181 -2.56 8.27 -10.26
CA LEU A 181 -3.48 8.39 -9.12
C LEU A 181 -3.20 7.38 -8.01
N GLY A 182 -2.14 6.56 -8.11
CA GLY A 182 -1.80 5.47 -7.18
C GLY A 182 -1.57 5.86 -5.70
N PHE A 183 -1.70 7.14 -5.36
CA PHE A 183 -1.75 7.62 -3.99
C PHE A 183 -3.18 7.78 -3.44
N ASN A 184 -4.21 7.83 -4.31
CA ASN A 184 -5.51 8.43 -3.98
C ASN A 184 -6.67 7.46 -3.85
N GLN A 185 -6.62 6.27 -4.46
CA GLN A 185 -7.55 5.17 -4.13
C GLN A 185 -7.40 4.71 -2.67
N ARG A 186 -6.37 5.17 -1.96
CA ARG A 186 -6.24 4.93 -0.53
C ARG A 186 -7.22 5.78 0.28
N ALA A 187 -7.47 7.05 -0.07
CA ALA A 187 -8.21 7.99 0.79
C ALA A 187 -9.70 7.64 1.08
N VAL A 188 -10.29 6.69 0.35
CA VAL A 188 -11.68 6.23 0.53
C VAL A 188 -11.75 4.79 1.04
N LYS A 189 -10.64 4.24 1.56
CA LYS A 189 -10.65 2.87 2.10
C LYS A 189 -11.15 2.85 3.53
N SER A 190 -12.20 2.06 3.72
CA SER A 190 -12.64 1.63 5.03
C SER A 190 -11.61 0.71 5.69
N GLY A 191 -11.61 0.72 7.01
CA GLY A 191 -10.73 -0.08 7.85
C GLY A 191 -10.38 0.68 9.11
N PHE A 192 -9.16 0.52 9.59
CA PHE A 192 -8.71 1.08 10.85
C PHE A 192 -7.61 2.12 10.64
N VAL A 193 -7.82 3.31 11.18
CA VAL A 193 -6.69 4.19 11.50
C VAL A 193 -6.10 3.71 12.82
N TYR A 194 -4.79 3.60 12.91
CA TYR A 194 -4.10 3.14 14.11
C TYR A 194 -2.87 3.98 14.40
N ALA A 195 -2.47 3.98 15.68
CA ALA A 195 -1.20 4.51 16.13
C ALA A 195 -0.41 3.46 16.91
N ALA A 196 0.90 3.42 16.65
CA ALA A 196 1.84 2.56 17.35
C ALA A 196 2.97 3.37 17.98
N PHE A 197 3.43 2.97 19.16
CA PHE A 197 4.55 3.60 19.84
C PHE A 197 5.72 2.62 19.96
N SER A 198 6.94 3.12 19.81
CA SER A 198 8.18 2.39 20.12
C SER A 198 8.79 2.96 21.39
N MET A 199 9.00 2.10 22.40
CA MET A 199 9.60 2.50 23.67
C MET A 199 11.09 2.85 23.50
N SER A 200 11.80 2.07 22.70
CA SER A 200 13.24 2.19 22.45
C SER A 200 13.60 3.45 21.66
N LYS A 201 12.73 3.87 20.73
CA LYS A 201 12.94 5.08 19.92
C LYS A 201 12.19 6.30 20.44
N LYS A 202 11.18 6.11 21.30
CA LYS A 202 10.24 7.16 21.74
C LYS A 202 9.56 7.84 20.54
N LEU A 203 9.14 7.04 19.57
CA LEU A 203 8.52 7.50 18.32
C LEU A 203 7.12 6.93 18.16
N VAL A 204 6.24 7.72 17.56
CA VAL A 204 4.90 7.30 17.16
C VAL A 204 4.85 7.05 15.66
N LYS A 205 4.21 5.95 15.25
CA LYS A 205 3.76 5.72 13.90
C LYS A 205 2.25 5.92 13.83
N ILE A 206 1.76 6.67 12.84
CA ILE A 206 0.34 6.78 12.51
C ILE A 206 0.12 6.10 11.15
N GLY A 207 -0.84 5.20 11.04
CA GLY A 207 -1.07 4.46 9.81
C GLY A 207 -2.50 3.98 9.63
N PHE A 208 -2.76 3.40 8.46
CA PHE A 208 -4.03 2.75 8.12
C PHE A 208 -3.83 1.25 7.82
N ALA A 209 -4.78 0.41 8.24
CA ALA A 209 -4.82 -1.01 7.89
C ALA A 209 -6.25 -1.56 7.87
N THR A 210 -6.50 -2.56 7.02
CA THR A 210 -7.74 -3.37 7.09
C THR A 210 -7.68 -4.44 8.20
N ASP A 211 -6.47 -4.84 8.58
CA ASP A 211 -6.19 -5.74 9.71
C ASP A 211 -5.00 -5.15 10.50
N VAL A 212 -5.31 -4.61 11.69
CA VAL A 212 -4.32 -3.98 12.57
C VAL A 212 -3.37 -5.01 13.19
N GLY A 213 -3.85 -6.22 13.49
CA GLY A 213 -3.04 -7.28 14.09
C GLY A 213 -1.95 -7.80 13.14
N SER A 214 -2.32 -8.07 11.88
CA SER A 214 -1.34 -8.43 10.84
C SER A 214 -0.38 -7.27 10.56
N ARG A 215 -0.86 -6.01 10.62
CA ARG A 215 0.00 -4.84 10.46
C ARG A 215 1.00 -4.67 11.60
N HIS A 216 0.58 -4.90 12.85
CA HIS A 216 1.45 -4.87 14.02
C HIS A 216 2.59 -5.89 13.91
N LYS A 217 2.26 -7.15 13.56
CA LYS A 217 3.25 -8.20 13.31
C LYS A 217 4.25 -7.78 12.22
N ALA A 218 3.78 -7.13 11.16
CA ALA A 218 4.65 -6.64 10.09
C ALA A 218 5.56 -5.48 10.54
N LEU A 219 5.09 -4.57 11.39
CA LEU A 219 5.90 -3.47 11.93
C LEU A 219 7.06 -3.99 12.78
N VAL A 220 6.74 -4.89 13.71
CA VAL A 220 7.70 -5.55 14.59
C VAL A 220 8.72 -6.36 13.79
N SER A 221 8.25 -7.28 12.96
CA SER A 221 9.12 -8.21 12.21
C SER A 221 10.04 -7.50 11.21
N ARG A 222 9.60 -6.40 10.60
CA ARG A 222 10.40 -5.66 9.61
C ARG A 222 11.37 -4.67 10.24
N GLY A 223 11.34 -4.49 11.56
CA GLY A 223 12.11 -3.45 12.23
C GLY A 223 11.77 -2.07 11.66
N TYR A 224 10.47 -1.77 11.47
CA TYR A 224 10.06 -0.54 10.80
C TYR A 224 10.67 0.69 11.48
N ALA A 225 11.23 1.61 10.68
CA ALA A 225 11.99 2.76 11.17
C ALA A 225 13.17 2.42 12.11
N GLY A 226 13.70 1.20 12.03
CA GLY A 226 14.80 0.72 12.87
C GLY A 226 14.37 0.31 14.29
N ALA A 227 13.08 0.04 14.52
CA ALA A 227 12.54 -0.42 15.80
C ALA A 227 11.68 -1.68 15.63
N SER A 228 11.75 -2.58 16.61
CA SER A 228 11.00 -3.86 16.64
C SER A 228 10.07 -3.98 17.85
N ASP A 229 10.02 -2.98 18.72
CA ASP A 229 9.23 -2.94 19.95
C ASP A 229 7.94 -2.13 19.80
N TRP A 230 7.42 -2.02 18.57
CA TRP A 230 6.20 -1.29 18.26
C TRP A 230 4.99 -1.90 19.00
N GLN A 231 4.21 -1.06 19.67
CA GLN A 231 2.97 -1.43 20.33
C GLN A 231 1.83 -0.56 19.83
N ILE A 232 0.72 -1.18 19.42
CA ILE A 232 -0.50 -0.45 19.06
C ILE A 232 -1.11 0.10 20.34
N PHE A 233 -1.32 1.41 20.41
CA PHE A 233 -1.97 2.06 21.56
C PHE A 233 -3.29 2.74 21.19
N TYR A 234 -3.58 2.87 19.89
CA TYR A 234 -4.83 3.42 19.39
C TYR A 234 -5.23 2.70 18.11
N GLN A 235 -6.52 2.40 17.96
CA GLN A 235 -7.12 1.99 16.71
C GLN A 235 -8.59 2.41 16.69
N LYS A 236 -9.07 2.90 15.54
CA LYS A 236 -10.47 3.26 15.34
C LYS A 236 -10.91 2.87 13.94
N GLU A 237 -12.04 2.17 13.86
CA GLU A 237 -12.67 1.83 12.60
C GLU A 237 -13.28 3.08 11.96
N SER A 238 -13.14 3.21 10.64
CA SER A 238 -13.78 4.28 9.88
C SER A 238 -13.94 3.87 8.42
N GLU A 239 -15.05 4.27 7.81
CA GLU A 239 -15.27 4.17 6.36
C GLU A 239 -14.27 5.01 5.55
N ARG A 240 -13.64 6.00 6.20
CA ARG A 240 -12.66 6.92 5.63
C ARG A 240 -11.33 6.85 6.35
N ALA A 241 -10.98 5.70 6.90
CA ALA A 241 -9.81 5.53 7.77
C ALA A 241 -8.49 5.97 7.14
N ALA A 242 -8.32 5.79 5.83
CA ALA A 242 -7.16 6.31 5.13
C ALA A 242 -7.15 7.83 4.96
N ARG A 243 -8.32 8.50 4.90
CA ARG A 243 -8.37 9.97 4.95
C ARG A 243 -8.00 10.47 6.35
N LEU A 244 -8.51 9.82 7.39
CA LEU A 244 -8.15 10.13 8.78
C LEU A 244 -6.65 9.99 9.01
N GLU A 245 -6.01 8.95 8.46
CA GLU A 245 -4.57 8.78 8.51
C GLU A 245 -3.83 9.97 7.86
N ILE A 246 -4.21 10.35 6.65
CA ILE A 246 -3.58 11.49 5.95
C ILE A 246 -3.73 12.78 6.77
N ASP A 247 -4.93 13.06 7.26
CA ASP A 247 -5.22 14.31 7.96
C ASP A 247 -4.51 14.36 9.33
N ALA A 248 -4.40 13.22 10.03
CA ALA A 248 -3.60 13.10 11.24
C ALA A 248 -2.10 13.31 10.94
N GLN A 249 -1.55 12.67 9.90
CA GLN A 249 -0.14 12.87 9.53
C GLN A 249 0.17 14.31 9.15
N LYS A 250 -0.77 15.03 8.52
CA LYS A 250 -0.65 16.47 8.25
C LYS A 250 -0.61 17.28 9.55
N ALA A 251 -1.46 16.96 10.53
CA ALA A 251 -1.46 17.63 11.83
C ALA A 251 -0.10 17.48 12.55
N PHE A 252 0.59 16.35 12.35
CA PHE A 252 1.92 16.10 12.90
C PHE A 252 3.09 16.39 11.94
N ALA A 253 2.87 17.09 10.82
CA ALA A 253 3.92 17.29 9.82
C ALA A 253 5.18 17.98 10.38
N LYS A 254 5.01 18.89 11.35
CA LYS A 254 6.12 19.60 12.02
C LYS A 254 6.97 18.70 12.92
N SER A 255 6.39 17.64 13.48
CA SER A 255 7.09 16.67 14.33
C SER A 255 7.52 15.41 13.58
N ALA A 256 7.40 15.39 12.25
CA ALA A 256 7.77 14.25 11.42
C ALA A 256 9.28 14.00 11.47
N VAL A 257 9.66 12.78 11.83
CA VAL A 257 11.07 12.37 11.89
C VAL A 257 11.48 11.76 10.54
N ARG A 258 12.51 12.32 9.91
CA ARG A 258 12.98 11.94 8.57
C ARG A 258 14.29 11.16 8.64
N GLY A 259 14.65 10.48 7.54
CA GLY A 259 15.88 9.69 7.44
C GLY A 259 15.82 8.31 8.11
N LEU A 260 14.70 7.95 8.74
CA LEU A 260 14.49 6.62 9.28
C LEU A 260 14.22 5.62 8.15
N THR A 261 14.83 4.44 8.24
CA THR A 261 14.74 3.42 7.20
C THR A 261 14.47 2.04 7.77
N TYR A 262 14.01 1.14 6.91
CA TYR A 262 13.81 -0.27 7.22
C TYR A 262 14.03 -1.11 5.96
N PHE A 263 14.31 -2.40 6.12
CA PHE A 263 14.53 -3.29 4.98
C PHE A 263 13.24 -4.03 4.66
N TRP A 264 12.80 -3.94 3.40
CA TRP A 264 11.65 -4.66 2.91
C TRP A 264 11.83 -5.00 1.43
N ASP A 265 11.51 -6.24 1.07
CA ASP A 265 11.57 -6.75 -0.30
C ASP A 265 12.95 -6.55 -0.97
N GLY A 266 14.02 -6.95 -0.26
CA GLY A 266 15.39 -6.87 -0.76
C GLY A 266 15.98 -5.45 -0.81
N LYS A 267 15.24 -4.42 -0.39
CA LYS A 267 15.63 -3.01 -0.54
C LYS A 267 15.44 -2.22 0.75
N MET A 268 16.23 -1.17 0.91
CA MET A 268 16.04 -0.17 1.95
C MET A 268 14.88 0.75 1.57
N GLN A 269 13.96 0.94 2.50
CA GLN A 269 12.77 1.76 2.36
C GLN A 269 12.79 2.88 3.40
N ASN A 270 12.22 4.03 3.05
CA ASN A 270 12.09 5.15 3.97
C ASN A 270 10.81 5.01 4.81
N ALA A 271 10.94 5.19 6.12
CA ALA A 271 9.81 5.33 7.02
C ALA A 271 9.38 6.80 7.07
N ARG A 272 8.24 7.13 6.47
CA ARG A 272 7.75 8.51 6.33
C ARG A 272 6.64 8.90 7.31
N GLU A 273 6.04 7.90 7.92
CA GLU A 273 4.83 7.96 8.74
C GLU A 273 5.19 7.89 10.24
N VAL A 274 6.27 8.57 10.65
CA VAL A 274 6.83 8.49 12.01
C VAL A 274 7.04 9.90 12.57
N PHE A 275 6.67 10.09 13.83
CA PHE A 275 6.54 11.40 14.47
C PHE A 275 7.14 11.38 15.88
N SER A 276 7.70 12.52 16.28
CA SER A 276 8.17 12.81 17.63
C SER A 276 7.05 13.54 18.39
N CYS A 277 6.07 12.79 18.87
CA CYS A 277 4.94 13.28 19.66
C CYS A 277 4.56 12.25 20.74
N THR A 278 3.73 12.68 21.68
CA THR A 278 3.21 11.84 22.75
C THR A 278 1.98 11.04 22.30
N GLN A 279 1.68 9.97 23.03
CA GLN A 279 0.49 9.15 22.76
C GLN A 279 -0.80 9.94 22.96
N SER A 280 -0.87 10.79 23.99
CA SER A 280 -2.05 11.61 24.30
C SER A 280 -2.37 12.60 23.18
N GLU A 281 -1.37 13.34 22.68
CA GLU A 281 -1.56 14.27 21.56
C GLU A 281 -2.14 13.57 20.33
N VAL A 282 -1.70 12.33 20.07
CA VAL A 282 -2.14 11.54 18.92
C VAL A 282 -3.59 11.08 19.08
N ILE A 283 -3.97 10.64 20.28
CA ILE A 283 -5.36 10.27 20.59
C ILE A 283 -6.27 11.49 20.41
N ASP A 284 -5.93 12.63 21.01
CA ASP A 284 -6.73 13.86 20.95
C ASP A 284 -6.95 14.33 19.51
N VAL A 285 -5.90 14.28 18.67
CA VAL A 285 -6.00 14.63 17.25
C VAL A 285 -6.88 13.65 16.49
N LEU A 286 -6.70 12.35 16.70
CA LEU A 286 -7.45 11.32 15.96
C LEU A 286 -8.93 11.30 16.33
N GLU A 287 -9.27 11.50 17.60
CA GLU A 287 -10.66 11.58 18.03
C GLU A 287 -11.35 12.82 17.45
N ARG A 288 -10.73 13.99 17.57
CA ARG A 288 -11.26 15.24 16.99
C ARG A 288 -11.46 15.14 15.48
N LEU A 289 -10.53 14.53 14.74
CA LEU A 289 -10.68 14.35 13.28
C LEU A 289 -11.80 13.36 12.92
N SER A 290 -12.05 12.37 13.78
CA SER A 290 -13.11 11.40 13.58
C SER A 290 -14.52 11.97 13.84
N GLU A 291 -14.67 12.90 14.78
CA GLU A 291 -15.95 13.54 15.11
C GLU A 291 -16.41 14.52 14.00
N VAL A 292 -15.48 15.27 13.42
CA VAL A 292 -15.76 16.21 12.32
C VAL A 292 -16.32 15.50 11.08
N SER A 293 -16.07 14.20 10.94
CA SER A 293 -16.53 13.41 9.79
C SER A 293 -17.93 12.81 9.96
N GLU A 294 -18.53 12.83 11.16
CA GLU A 294 -19.90 12.34 11.41
C GLU A 294 -20.98 13.41 11.17
N CYS A 295 -20.63 14.71 11.19
CA CYS A 295 -21.60 15.80 11.05
C CYS A 295 -22.15 16.02 9.62
N HIS A 296 -21.63 15.30 8.62
CA HIS A 296 -21.99 15.46 7.20
C HIS A 296 -22.80 14.30 6.61
N ARG A 297 -23.42 13.44 7.43
CA ARG A 297 -24.40 12.46 6.93
C ARG A 297 -25.68 13.20 6.51
N PRO A 298 -26.05 13.27 5.21
CA PRO A 298 -27.41 13.61 4.85
C PRO A 298 -28.27 12.44 5.33
N THR A 299 -29.08 12.67 6.36
CA THR A 299 -30.10 11.70 6.73
C THR A 299 -31.12 11.67 5.60
N ILE A 300 -31.01 10.67 4.71
CA ILE A 300 -32.08 10.36 3.77
C ILE A 300 -33.26 9.87 4.60
N LYS A 301 -34.20 10.78 4.87
CA LYS A 301 -35.52 10.40 5.40
C LYS A 301 -36.24 9.61 4.33
N VAL A 302 -36.15 8.29 4.39
CA VAL A 302 -37.01 7.40 3.62
C VAL A 302 -38.45 7.63 4.12
N ARG A 303 -39.26 8.36 3.34
CA ARG A 303 -40.70 8.42 3.57
C ARG A 303 -41.26 7.01 3.32
N ARG A 304 -41.70 6.34 4.38
CA ARG A 304 -42.59 5.18 4.25
C ARG A 304 -43.92 5.69 3.70
N SER A 305 -44.23 5.34 2.46
CA SER A 305 -45.57 5.47 1.91
C SER A 305 -46.53 4.62 2.74
N ALA A 306 -47.56 5.25 3.28
CA ALA A 306 -48.63 4.56 3.97
C ALA A 306 -49.37 3.66 2.97
N VAL A 307 -49.34 2.35 3.23
CA VAL A 307 -50.28 1.40 2.61
C VAL A 307 -51.59 1.56 3.36
N MET A 308 -52.54 2.32 2.80
CA MET A 308 -53.93 2.26 3.23
C MET A 308 -54.48 0.89 2.84
N ARG A 309 -54.86 0.10 3.85
CA ARG A 309 -55.72 -1.07 3.69
C ARG A 309 -57.15 -0.59 3.52
N SER A 310 -57.80 -1.15 2.52
CA SER A 310 -59.24 -1.13 2.31
C SER A 310 -59.90 -1.98 3.40
N ASP A 311 -60.89 -1.41 4.07
CA ASP A 311 -62.05 -2.11 4.63
C ASP A 311 -63.29 -1.26 4.28
#